data_AF-A0A0B6Z3R2-F1
#
_entry.id   AF-A0A0B6Z3R2-F1
#
_cell.length_a   1.000
_cell.length_b   1.000
_cell.length_c   1.000
_cell.angle_alpha   90.00
_cell.angle_beta   90.00
_cell.angle_gamma   90.00
#
_symmetry.space_group_name_H-M   'P 1'
#
loop_
_entity.id
_entity.type
_entity.pdbx_description
1 polymer ?
#
loop_
_entity_poly.entity_id
_entity_poly.type
_entity_poly.pdbx_seq_one_letter_code
_entity_poly.pdbx_strand_id
1 'polypeptide(L)'
;MSIGAIIGGVPSLKKLQGASNDDWVDRLNHVWTVFLLALFAIVVSTGQFVGDPIHCWCPAEFTGAYVDYAKSYCWIKNTYYIPMDTPIPIDHASRESEELTYYQWVPLILLFMAFMFKFPNIIWRLLNGGSGINLDKIVDMAEKTQLGSPDDRDKTIDHIAKYMDRWLETHREYHWNRIVRAKQALARCCCFFCNKRAGTYLTAFYLFIKVLYVANCISQFFI
;
A
#
# COMPACT_ATOMS: atom_id res chain seq x y z
N MET A 1 1.94 14.31 27.74
CA MET A 1 1.39 13.21 26.93
C MET A 1 2.41 12.10 26.88
N SER A 2 2.08 10.92 27.40
CA SER A 2 3.06 9.85 27.65
C SER A 2 3.57 9.25 26.33
N ILE A 3 4.88 9.07 26.21
CA ILE A 3 5.59 8.47 25.05
C ILE A 3 4.99 7.10 24.67
N GLY A 4 4.35 6.41 25.62
CA GLY A 4 3.63 5.15 25.39
C GLY A 4 2.43 5.25 24.44
N ALA A 5 1.79 6.42 24.28
CA ALA A 5 0.67 6.59 23.35
C ALA A 5 1.13 6.65 21.88
N ILE A 6 2.34 7.16 21.63
CA ILE A 6 2.95 7.20 20.29
C ILE A 6 3.43 5.80 19.88
N ILE A 7 3.94 5.01 20.83
CA ILE A 7 4.40 3.65 20.59
C ILE A 7 3.23 2.64 20.50
N GLY A 8 2.09 2.91 21.16
CA GLY A 8 0.86 2.10 21.04
C GLY A 8 0.23 2.10 19.64
N GLY A 9 0.58 3.08 18.80
CA GLY A 9 0.19 3.15 17.39
C GLY A 9 1.13 2.39 16.45
N VAL A 10 2.28 1.90 16.93
CA VAL A 10 3.17 1.06 16.13
C VAL A 10 2.47 -0.30 15.98
N PRO A 11 2.04 -0.70 14.76
CA PRO A 11 1.46 -2.02 14.59
C PRO A 11 2.46 -3.03 15.12
N SER A 12 2.01 -3.93 16.01
CA SER A 12 2.82 -5.02 16.56
C SER A 12 3.72 -5.58 15.46
N LEU A 13 5.04 -5.71 15.69
CA LEU A 13 5.98 -6.27 14.73
C LEU A 13 5.51 -7.64 14.17
N LYS A 14 4.69 -8.38 14.94
CA LYS A 14 4.01 -9.60 14.47
C LYS A 14 2.95 -9.35 13.39
N LYS A 15 2.26 -8.22 13.38
CA LYS A 15 1.38 -7.79 12.27
C LYS A 15 2.16 -7.35 11.03
N LEU A 16 3.43 -6.95 11.18
CA LEU A 16 4.34 -6.67 10.07
C LEU A 16 4.96 -7.95 9.47
N GLN A 17 4.87 -9.11 10.12
CA GLN A 17 5.40 -10.36 9.55
C GLN A 17 4.68 -10.84 8.27
N GLY A 18 3.60 -10.17 7.85
CA GLY A 18 2.78 -10.61 6.73
C GLY A 18 1.92 -11.82 7.09
N ALA A 19 1.03 -12.22 6.21
CA ALA A 19 0.30 -13.48 6.34
C ALA A 19 1.14 -14.65 5.81
N SER A 20 0.87 -15.88 6.26
CA SER A 20 1.59 -17.08 5.80
C SER A 20 1.44 -17.29 4.28
N ASN A 21 0.35 -16.81 3.69
CA ASN A 21 0.12 -16.83 2.24
C ASN A 21 0.75 -15.66 1.44
N ASP A 22 1.50 -14.75 2.08
CA ASP A 22 2.17 -13.64 1.39
C ASP A 22 3.57 -14.07 0.94
N ASP A 23 3.89 -13.88 -0.35
CA ASP A 23 5.25 -14.06 -0.84
C ASP A 23 6.20 -12.99 -0.29
N TRP A 24 7.50 -13.25 -0.36
CA TRP A 24 8.52 -12.26 0.02
C TRP A 24 8.36 -10.94 -0.75
N VAL A 25 8.08 -11.01 -2.05
CA VAL A 25 7.87 -9.82 -2.90
C VAL A 25 6.60 -9.06 -2.48
N ASP A 26 5.55 -9.75 -2.06
CA ASP A 26 4.35 -9.07 -1.56
C ASP A 26 4.66 -8.34 -0.27
N ARG A 27 5.34 -8.99 0.67
CA ARG A 27 5.76 -8.38 1.93
C ARG A 27 6.65 -7.16 1.69
N LEU A 28 7.58 -7.23 0.74
CA LEU A 28 8.39 -6.07 0.34
C LEU A 28 7.50 -4.87 -0.02
N ASN A 29 6.49 -5.07 -0.85
CA ASN A 29 5.61 -3.99 -1.31
C ASN A 29 4.67 -3.46 -0.22
N HIS A 30 3.86 -4.31 0.41
CA HIS A 30 2.74 -3.84 1.26
C HIS A 30 3.05 -3.76 2.77
N VAL A 31 4.25 -4.21 3.16
CA VAL A 31 4.75 -4.11 4.54
C VAL A 31 5.96 -3.18 4.57
N TRP A 32 7.06 -3.55 3.93
CA TRP A 32 8.34 -2.86 4.09
C TRP A 32 8.34 -1.48 3.42
N THR A 33 7.92 -1.37 2.17
CA THR A 33 7.81 -0.08 1.47
C THR A 33 6.81 0.85 2.15
N VAL A 34 5.65 0.34 2.57
CA VAL A 34 4.64 1.11 3.32
C VAL A 34 5.21 1.63 4.63
N PHE A 35 5.92 0.79 5.39
CA PHE A 35 6.56 1.18 6.64
C PHE A 35 7.62 2.27 6.41
N LEU A 36 8.48 2.09 5.41
CA LEU A 36 9.52 3.07 5.05
C LEU A 36 8.92 4.43 4.68
N LEU A 37 7.91 4.44 3.81
CA LEU A 37 7.22 5.67 3.39
C LEU A 37 6.50 6.35 4.56
N ALA A 38 5.83 5.57 5.42
CA ALA A 38 5.19 6.11 6.61
C ALA A 38 6.22 6.70 7.60
N LEU A 39 7.37 6.05 7.77
CA LEU A 39 8.47 6.56 8.61
C LEU A 39 8.98 7.90 8.07
N PHE A 40 9.25 8.00 6.76
CA PHE A 40 9.68 9.26 6.16
C PHE A 40 8.59 10.34 6.26
N ALA A 41 7.32 10.00 6.06
CA ALA A 41 6.22 10.94 6.26
C ALA A 41 6.22 11.51 7.69
N ILE A 42 6.44 10.66 8.71
CA ILE A 42 6.52 11.10 10.12
C ILE A 42 7.74 11.99 10.36
N VAL A 43 8.92 11.61 9.83
CA VAL A 43 10.16 12.39 10.00
C VAL A 43 10.02 13.78 9.38
N VAL A 44 9.56 13.86 8.13
CA VAL A 44 9.36 15.13 7.43
C VAL A 44 8.28 15.97 8.12
N SER A 45 7.16 15.36 8.50
CA SER A 45 6.09 16.06 9.23
C SER A 45 6.60 16.65 10.55
N THR A 46 7.46 15.93 11.27
CA THR A 46 8.04 16.43 12.52
C THR A 46 8.88 17.68 12.28
N GLY A 47 9.72 17.68 11.24
CA GLY A 47 10.50 18.85 10.85
C GLY A 47 9.63 20.05 10.44
N GLN A 48 8.47 19.79 9.82
CA GLN A 48 7.61 20.84 9.28
C GLN A 48 6.61 21.44 10.27
N PHE A 49 6.04 20.62 11.18
CA PHE A 49 5.00 21.07 12.11
C PHE A 49 5.50 21.36 13.52
N VAL A 50 6.60 20.72 13.94
CA VAL A 50 7.16 20.88 15.30
C VAL A 50 8.43 21.73 15.28
N GLY A 51 9.21 21.64 14.19
CA GLY A 51 10.41 22.47 13.98
C GLY A 51 10.11 23.78 13.25
N ASP A 52 11.19 24.51 12.93
CA ASP A 52 11.17 25.68 12.05
C ASP A 52 11.34 25.21 10.58
N PRO A 53 10.28 25.19 9.74
CA PRO A 53 10.38 24.68 8.37
C PRO A 53 11.17 25.59 7.44
N ILE A 54 11.28 26.88 7.78
CA ILE A 54 12.01 27.89 7.01
C ILE A 54 12.58 28.97 7.93
N HIS A 55 13.77 29.47 7.59
CA HIS A 55 14.37 30.64 8.20
C HIS A 55 14.40 31.79 7.20
N CYS A 56 13.90 32.95 7.63
CA CYS A 56 13.83 34.15 6.81
C CYS A 56 14.84 35.19 7.31
N TRP A 57 15.44 35.92 6.37
CA TRP A 57 16.25 37.10 6.69
C TRP A 57 15.34 38.30 6.94
N CYS A 58 14.99 38.55 8.20
CA CYS A 58 14.13 39.65 8.61
C CYS A 58 14.93 40.93 8.96
N PRO A 59 14.36 42.14 8.78
CA PRO A 59 14.98 43.38 9.23
C PRO A 59 15.26 43.40 10.73
N ALA A 60 16.27 44.17 11.16
CA ALA A 60 16.70 44.23 12.56
C ALA A 60 15.67 44.88 13.50
N GLU A 61 14.75 45.67 12.95
CA GLU A 61 13.69 46.36 13.68
C GLU A 61 12.54 45.43 14.07
N PHE A 62 12.46 44.22 13.48
CA PHE A 62 11.39 43.28 13.76
C PHE A 62 11.52 42.68 15.17
N THR A 63 10.44 42.77 15.95
CA THR A 63 10.33 42.02 17.21
C THR A 63 10.18 40.52 16.93
N GLY A 64 10.40 39.66 17.93
CA GLY A 64 10.26 38.20 17.77
C GLY A 64 8.91 37.78 17.17
N ALA A 65 7.82 38.42 17.58
CA ALA A 65 6.49 38.14 17.04
C ALA A 65 6.37 38.47 15.54
N TYR A 66 7.00 39.55 15.06
CA TYR A 66 7.04 39.88 13.63
C TYR A 66 7.90 38.89 12.85
N VAL A 67 8.99 38.38 13.44
CA VAL A 67 9.82 37.34 12.82
C VAL A 67 9.03 36.04 12.65
N ASP A 68 8.30 35.61 13.68
CA ASP A 68 7.48 34.39 13.61
C ASP A 68 6.31 34.52 12.63
N TYR A 69 5.71 35.72 12.54
CA TYR A 69 4.72 36.03 11.50
C TYR A 69 5.32 35.95 10.10
N ALA A 70 6.50 36.55 9.89
CA ALA A 70 7.18 36.53 8.59
C ALA A 70 7.54 35.10 8.16
N LYS A 71 8.07 34.27 9.09
CA LYS A 71 8.32 32.84 8.84
C LYS A 71 7.05 32.12 8.41
N SER A 72 5.96 32.30 9.14
CA SER A 72 4.67 31.66 8.84
C SER A 72 4.11 32.12 7.49
N TYR A 73 4.21 33.41 7.20
CA TYR A 73 3.77 33.98 5.93
C TYR A 73 4.58 33.42 4.75
N CYS A 74 5.91 33.41 4.85
CA CYS A 74 6.81 32.87 3.82
C CYS A 74 6.71 31.35 3.66
N TRP A 75 6.28 30.62 4.69
CA TRP A 75 6.04 29.17 4.57
C TRP A 75 4.70 28.86 3.91
N ILE A 76 3.64 29.58 4.27
CA ILE A 76 2.28 29.34 3.74
C ILE A 76 2.14 29.89 2.32
N LYS A 77 2.72 31.07 2.06
CA LYS A 77 2.88 31.57 0.70
C LYS A 77 4.00 30.80 0.01
N ASN A 78 3.80 30.48 -1.27
CA ASN A 78 4.85 29.87 -2.06
C ASN A 78 6.06 30.81 -2.15
N THR A 79 7.24 30.20 -2.28
CA THR A 79 8.50 30.91 -2.50
C THR A 79 8.98 30.63 -3.91
N TYR A 80 9.77 31.51 -4.50
CA TYR A 80 10.37 31.29 -5.82
C TYR A 80 11.87 31.56 -5.73
N TYR A 81 12.64 30.97 -6.64
CA TYR A 81 14.08 31.16 -6.70
C TYR A 81 14.44 32.23 -7.74
N ILE A 82 15.36 33.13 -7.40
CA ILE A 82 15.93 34.09 -8.36
C ILE A 82 17.46 34.00 -8.27
N PRO A 83 18.18 33.95 -9.41
CA PRO A 83 19.63 34.09 -9.44
C PRO A 83 20.10 35.43 -8.84
N MET A 84 21.12 35.40 -7.99
CA MET A 84 21.59 36.58 -7.26
C MET A 84 22.04 37.75 -8.17
N ASP A 85 22.47 37.46 -9.40
CA ASP A 85 22.96 38.45 -10.36
C ASP A 85 21.83 39.15 -11.14
N THR A 86 20.58 38.75 -10.94
CA THR A 86 19.42 39.28 -11.67
C THR A 86 18.55 40.16 -10.79
N PRO A 87 18.03 41.29 -11.32
CA PRO A 87 17.10 42.13 -10.56
C PRO A 87 15.78 41.38 -10.33
N ILE A 88 15.13 41.65 -9.19
CA ILE A 88 13.82 41.07 -8.87
C ILE A 88 12.80 41.53 -9.94
N PRO A 89 12.12 40.60 -10.64
CA PRO A 89 11.11 40.94 -11.63
C PRO A 89 9.97 41.77 -11.02
N ILE A 90 9.57 42.82 -11.73
CA ILE A 90 8.44 43.67 -11.35
C ILE A 90 7.12 42.97 -11.72
N ASP A 91 7.12 42.20 -12.81
CA ASP A 91 5.97 41.46 -13.28
C ASP A 91 5.65 40.28 -12.36
N HIS A 92 4.40 40.22 -11.90
CA HIS A 92 3.95 39.18 -10.97
C HIS A 92 3.85 37.81 -11.65
N ALA A 93 3.49 37.75 -12.94
CA ALA A 93 3.32 36.48 -13.64
C ALA A 93 4.63 35.71 -13.76
N SER A 94 5.74 36.42 -14.01
CA SER A 94 7.08 35.81 -14.03
C SER A 94 7.45 35.15 -12.68
N ARG A 95 7.12 35.80 -11.55
CA ARG A 95 7.39 35.29 -10.20
C ARG A 95 6.54 34.07 -9.87
N GLU A 96 5.25 34.11 -10.23
CA GLU A 96 4.32 32.99 -10.00
C GLU A 96 4.73 31.74 -10.77
N SER A 97 5.31 31.89 -11.97
CA SER A 97 5.74 30.76 -12.79
C SER A 97 6.92 29.95 -12.22
N GLU A 98 7.69 30.56 -11.31
CA GLU A 98 8.87 29.96 -10.67
C GLU A 98 8.63 29.56 -9.21
N GLU A 99 7.36 29.53 -8.78
CA GLU A 99 7.00 29.17 -7.41
C GLU A 99 7.23 27.68 -7.08
N LEU A 100 7.87 27.46 -5.94
CA LEU A 100 8.15 26.18 -5.30
C LEU A 100 6.99 25.83 -4.36
N THR A 101 6.13 24.93 -4.81
CA THR A 101 4.92 24.54 -4.06
C THR A 101 5.03 23.20 -3.35
N TYR A 102 6.00 22.36 -3.72
CA TYR A 102 6.02 20.94 -3.33
C TYR A 102 6.27 20.69 -1.84
N TYR A 103 7.03 21.55 -1.15
CA TYR A 103 7.46 21.29 0.23
C TYR A 103 6.30 20.98 1.18
N GLN A 104 5.20 21.71 1.07
CA GLN A 104 4.00 21.54 1.89
C GLN A 104 3.30 20.18 1.62
N TRP A 105 3.40 19.67 0.39
CA TRP A 105 2.70 18.46 -0.06
C TRP A 105 3.50 17.18 0.17
N VAL A 106 4.82 17.25 0.36
CA VAL A 106 5.70 16.08 0.51
C VAL A 106 5.16 15.05 1.52
N PRO A 107 4.77 15.40 2.78
CA PRO A 107 4.28 14.39 3.72
C PRO A 107 2.97 13.73 3.26
N LEU A 108 2.08 14.50 2.65
CA LEU A 108 0.80 13.99 2.14
C LEU A 108 1.02 13.04 0.96
N ILE A 109 1.94 13.39 0.06
CA ILE A 109 2.33 12.55 -1.07
C ILE A 109 2.94 11.24 -0.54
N LEU A 110 3.86 11.28 0.42
CA LEU A 110 4.46 10.06 1.01
C LEU A 110 3.40 9.14 1.64
N LEU A 111 2.40 9.69 2.34
CA LEU A 111 1.28 8.90 2.88
C LEU A 111 0.40 8.30 1.78
N PHE A 112 0.15 9.07 0.71
CA PHE A 112 -0.59 8.59 -0.45
C PHE A 112 0.15 7.45 -1.16
N MET A 113 1.46 7.59 -1.38
CA MET A 113 2.31 6.54 -1.92
C MET A 113 2.25 5.28 -1.04
N ALA A 114 2.35 5.44 0.28
CA ALA A 114 2.24 4.33 1.24
C ALA A 114 0.88 3.62 1.14
N PHE A 115 -0.21 4.38 1.00
CA PHE A 115 -1.54 3.84 0.79
C PHE A 115 -1.64 3.05 -0.52
N MET A 116 -1.12 3.56 -1.63
CA MET A 116 -1.17 2.87 -2.92
C MET A 116 -0.42 1.53 -2.89
N PHE A 117 0.71 1.43 -2.19
CA PHE A 117 1.40 0.14 -1.98
C PHE A 117 0.61 -0.82 -1.08
N LYS A 118 -0.20 -0.30 -0.14
CA LYS A 118 -1.07 -1.12 0.71
C LYS A 118 -2.33 -1.60 -0.01
N PHE A 119 -2.81 -0.84 -0.99
CA PHE A 119 -4.11 -1.02 -1.62
C PHE A 119 -4.32 -2.40 -2.26
N PRO A 120 -3.38 -2.97 -3.06
CA PRO A 120 -3.57 -4.31 -3.62
C PRO A 120 -3.72 -5.40 -2.55
N ASN A 121 -3.01 -5.29 -1.42
CA ASN A 121 -3.14 -6.23 -0.30
C ASN A 121 -4.51 -6.12 0.39
N ILE A 122 -5.07 -4.92 0.52
CA ILE A 122 -6.43 -4.72 1.05
C ILE A 122 -7.43 -5.43 0.14
N ILE A 123 -7.32 -5.24 -1.18
CA ILE A 123 -8.19 -5.93 -2.16
C ILE A 123 -8.05 -7.45 -2.02
N TRP A 124 -6.82 -7.97 -1.95
CA TRP A 124 -6.58 -9.40 -1.75
C TRP A 124 -7.28 -9.94 -0.50
N ARG A 125 -7.07 -9.30 0.66
CA ARG A 125 -7.64 -9.74 1.94
C ARG A 125 -9.16 -9.67 2.00
N LEU A 126 -9.78 -8.72 1.30
CA LEU A 126 -11.24 -8.59 1.27
C LEU A 126 -11.91 -9.62 0.34
N LEU A 127 -11.24 -10.02 -0.73
CA LEU A 127 -11.86 -10.82 -1.81
C LEU A 127 -11.32 -12.25 -1.94
N ASN A 128 -10.23 -12.61 -1.23
CA ASN A 128 -9.68 -13.97 -1.25
C ASN A 128 -10.67 -15.02 -0.73
N GLY A 129 -11.48 -14.68 0.27
CA GLY A 129 -12.54 -15.53 0.83
C GLY A 129 -13.64 -15.86 -0.18
N GLY A 130 -13.75 -15.09 -1.27
CA GLY A 130 -14.68 -15.38 -2.37
C GLY A 130 -14.41 -16.69 -3.10
N SER A 131 -13.23 -17.31 -2.90
CA SER A 131 -12.90 -18.64 -3.43
C SER A 131 -13.47 -19.80 -2.59
N GLY A 132 -13.97 -19.53 -1.38
CA GLY A 132 -14.44 -20.58 -0.46
C GLY A 132 -13.34 -21.45 0.16
N ILE A 133 -12.07 -21.23 -0.18
CA ILE A 133 -10.90 -21.86 0.45
C ILE A 133 -10.30 -20.90 1.47
N ASN A 134 -10.02 -21.38 2.68
CA ASN A 134 -9.17 -20.64 3.63
C ASN A 134 -7.70 -20.86 3.28
N LEU A 135 -7.15 -20.01 2.40
CA LEU A 135 -5.76 -20.11 1.94
C LEU A 135 -4.77 -20.03 3.10
N ASP A 136 -4.99 -19.11 4.05
CA ASP A 136 -4.13 -18.92 5.22
C ASP A 136 -3.95 -20.21 6.02
N LYS A 137 -5.03 -20.98 6.20
CA LYS A 137 -4.99 -22.23 6.96
C LYS A 137 -4.26 -23.33 6.20
N ILE A 138 -4.47 -23.44 4.88
CA ILE A 138 -3.76 -24.45 4.08
C ILE A 138 -2.26 -24.17 4.12
N VAL A 139 -1.86 -22.92 3.88
CA VAL A 139 -0.45 -22.55 3.81
C VAL A 139 0.21 -22.70 5.19
N ASP A 140 -0.46 -22.30 6.28
CA ASP A 140 0.04 -22.50 7.66
C ASP A 140 0.19 -23.99 8.01
N MET A 141 -0.77 -24.84 7.65
CA MET A 141 -0.64 -26.29 7.84
C MET A 141 0.50 -26.87 7.00
N ALA A 142 0.66 -26.42 5.75
CA ALA A 142 1.74 -26.84 4.87
C ALA A 142 3.11 -26.39 5.40
N GLU A 143 3.23 -25.17 5.92
CA GLU A 143 4.46 -24.65 6.53
C GLU A 143 4.86 -25.48 7.75
N LYS A 144 3.90 -25.84 8.61
CA LYS A 144 4.13 -26.71 9.77
C LYS A 144 4.64 -28.11 9.41
N THR A 145 4.30 -28.62 8.23
CA THR A 145 4.83 -29.93 7.76
C THR A 145 6.35 -29.93 7.57
N GLN A 146 6.97 -28.76 7.38
CA GLN A 146 8.42 -28.65 7.21
C GLN A 146 9.18 -28.76 8.53
N LEU A 147 8.53 -28.48 9.66
CA LEU A 147 9.14 -28.46 11.00
C LEU A 147 8.66 -29.62 11.90
N GLY A 148 7.63 -30.36 11.46
CA GLY A 148 7.00 -31.43 12.24
C GLY A 148 7.77 -32.76 12.23
N SER A 149 7.46 -33.62 13.20
CA SER A 149 7.95 -35.01 13.21
C SER A 149 7.42 -35.79 11.99
N PRO A 150 8.09 -36.86 11.53
CA PRO A 150 7.64 -37.63 10.38
C PRO A 150 6.18 -38.12 10.48
N ASP A 151 5.77 -38.59 11.66
CA ASP A 151 4.40 -39.07 11.90
C ASP A 151 3.36 -37.94 11.86
N ASP A 152 3.71 -36.75 12.38
CA ASP A 152 2.81 -35.59 12.37
C ASP A 152 2.70 -34.98 10.97
N ARG A 153 3.78 -35.07 10.19
CA ARG A 153 3.83 -34.62 8.80
C ARG A 153 2.83 -35.41 7.95
N ASP A 154 2.85 -36.74 8.04
CA ASP A 154 1.98 -37.59 7.21
C ASP A 154 0.50 -37.39 7.55
N LYS A 155 0.18 -37.25 8.85
CA LYS A 155 -1.18 -36.90 9.30
C LYS A 155 -1.63 -35.54 8.78
N THR A 156 -0.74 -34.55 8.80
CA THR A 156 -1.07 -33.18 8.33
C THR A 156 -1.27 -33.15 6.81
N ILE A 157 -0.46 -33.89 6.05
CA ILE A 157 -0.63 -34.04 4.60
C ILE A 157 -1.96 -34.72 4.27
N ASP A 158 -2.33 -35.80 4.98
CA ASP A 158 -3.63 -36.47 4.81
C ASP A 158 -4.81 -35.52 5.11
N HIS A 159 -4.69 -34.69 6.17
CA HIS A 159 -5.69 -33.65 6.46
C HIS A 159 -5.80 -32.60 5.36
N ILE A 160 -4.67 -32.12 4.80
CA ILE A 160 -4.67 -31.17 3.69
C ILE A 160 -5.31 -31.79 2.45
N ALA A 161 -4.97 -33.04 2.13
CA ALA A 161 -5.54 -33.77 0.99
C ALA A 161 -7.05 -33.92 1.12
N LYS A 162 -7.55 -34.38 2.29
CA LYS A 162 -9.00 -34.48 2.57
C LYS A 162 -9.71 -33.13 2.50
N TYR A 163 -9.06 -32.05 2.96
CA TYR A 163 -9.62 -30.70 2.87
C TYR A 163 -9.75 -30.24 1.41
N MET A 164 -8.70 -30.43 0.61
CA MET A 164 -8.70 -30.10 -0.82
C MET A 164 -9.71 -30.93 -1.59
N ASP A 165 -9.78 -32.23 -1.33
CA ASP A 165 -10.71 -33.16 -1.99
C ASP A 165 -12.17 -32.77 -1.72
N ARG A 166 -12.53 -32.53 -0.45
CA ARG A 166 -13.86 -32.02 -0.08
C ARG A 166 -14.20 -30.68 -0.74
N TRP A 167 -13.22 -29.78 -0.83
CA TRP A 167 -13.44 -28.49 -1.49
C TRP A 167 -13.66 -28.66 -3.00
N LEU A 168 -12.85 -29.50 -3.66
CA LEU A 168 -12.98 -29.85 -5.06
C LEU A 168 -14.33 -30.53 -5.33
N GLU A 169 -14.75 -31.49 -4.52
CA GLU A 169 -16.06 -32.15 -4.64
C GLU A 169 -17.22 -31.16 -4.53
N THR A 170 -17.15 -30.23 -3.58
CA THR A 170 -18.17 -29.17 -3.42
C THR A 170 -18.25 -28.26 -4.65
N HIS A 171 -17.12 -28.05 -5.33
CA HIS A 171 -17.03 -27.21 -6.53
C HIS A 171 -17.14 -28.00 -7.85
N ARG A 172 -17.14 -29.34 -7.79
CA ARG A 172 -17.25 -30.21 -8.96
C ARG A 172 -18.70 -30.18 -9.44
N GLU A 173 -18.93 -29.56 -10.58
CA GLU A 173 -20.28 -29.44 -11.15
C GLU A 173 -20.87 -30.83 -11.44
N TYR A 174 -21.99 -31.17 -10.80
CA TYR A 174 -22.76 -32.40 -11.09
C TYR A 174 -23.89 -32.17 -12.13
N HIS A 175 -24.08 -30.94 -12.64
CA HIS A 175 -25.18 -30.62 -13.58
C HIS A 175 -24.72 -30.13 -14.95
N TRP A 176 -24.72 -31.06 -15.90
CA TRP A 176 -24.30 -30.91 -17.30
C TRP A 176 -25.40 -30.31 -18.19
N ASN A 177 -25.71 -29.01 -18.07
CA ASN A 177 -26.80 -28.37 -18.83
C ASN A 177 -26.31 -27.33 -19.86
N ARG A 178 -26.94 -27.32 -21.05
CA ARG A 178 -26.59 -26.43 -22.20
C ARG A 178 -26.64 -24.93 -21.86
N ILE A 179 -27.55 -24.52 -20.95
CA ILE A 179 -27.69 -23.13 -20.48
C ILE A 179 -26.45 -22.69 -19.68
N VAL A 180 -25.83 -23.60 -18.92
CA VAL A 180 -24.60 -23.32 -18.17
C VAL A 180 -23.46 -23.04 -19.15
N ARG A 181 -23.36 -23.83 -20.24
CA ARG A 181 -22.34 -23.66 -21.29
C ARG A 181 -22.44 -22.30 -22.00
N ALA A 182 -23.66 -21.83 -22.29
CA ALA A 182 -23.90 -20.52 -22.90
C ALA A 182 -23.53 -19.36 -21.95
N LYS A 183 -23.93 -19.43 -20.68
CA LYS A 183 -23.52 -18.46 -19.65
C LYS A 183 -22.00 -18.44 -19.43
N GLN A 184 -21.36 -19.60 -19.48
CA GLN A 184 -19.91 -19.75 -19.27
C GLN A 184 -19.11 -19.25 -20.47
N ALA A 185 -19.61 -19.40 -21.70
CA ALA A 185 -19.03 -18.79 -22.91
C ALA A 185 -19.13 -17.25 -22.89
N LEU A 186 -20.28 -16.72 -22.47
CA LEU A 186 -20.47 -15.28 -22.29
C LEU A 186 -19.55 -14.70 -21.20
N ALA A 187 -19.42 -15.41 -20.07
CA ALA A 187 -18.53 -15.03 -18.97
C ALA A 187 -17.04 -15.13 -19.34
N ARG A 188 -16.64 -16.07 -20.21
CA ARG A 188 -15.27 -16.16 -20.73
C ARG A 188 -14.90 -14.96 -21.60
N CYS A 189 -15.86 -14.38 -22.31
CA CYS A 189 -15.62 -13.26 -23.24
C CYS A 189 -15.53 -11.89 -22.53
N CYS A 190 -16.32 -11.67 -21.47
CA CYS A 190 -16.30 -10.40 -20.72
C CYS A 190 -15.49 -10.45 -19.41
N CYS A 191 -15.23 -11.63 -18.84
CA CYS A 191 -14.67 -11.76 -17.50
C CYS A 191 -13.71 -12.97 -17.40
N PHE A 192 -12.62 -12.96 -18.19
CA PHE A 192 -11.57 -13.98 -18.13
C PHE A 192 -11.04 -14.24 -16.69
N PHE A 193 -11.16 -13.24 -15.81
CA PHE A 193 -10.68 -13.29 -14.43
C PHE A 193 -11.72 -13.66 -13.34
N CYS A 194 -13.02 -13.79 -13.66
CA CYS A 194 -14.07 -13.91 -12.62
C CYS A 194 -14.90 -15.20 -12.71
N ASN A 195 -14.39 -16.27 -13.33
CA ASN A 195 -15.14 -17.52 -13.38
C ASN A 195 -15.02 -18.32 -12.07
N LYS A 196 -15.83 -17.94 -11.06
CA LYS A 196 -15.92 -18.62 -9.75
C LYS A 196 -16.22 -20.13 -9.84
N ARG A 197 -16.84 -20.58 -10.93
CA ARG A 197 -17.26 -21.98 -11.13
C ARG A 197 -16.20 -22.91 -11.72
N ALA A 198 -15.11 -22.38 -12.29
CA ALA A 198 -14.07 -23.21 -12.91
C ALA A 198 -12.89 -23.54 -11.97
N GLY A 199 -12.95 -23.14 -10.69
CA GLY A 199 -11.81 -23.24 -9.77
C GLY A 199 -10.64 -22.28 -10.10
N THR A 200 -10.70 -21.55 -11.21
CA THR A 200 -9.65 -20.63 -11.68
C THR A 200 -9.72 -19.24 -11.03
N TYR A 201 -10.76 -18.94 -10.24
CA TYR A 201 -10.96 -17.63 -9.62
C TYR A 201 -9.78 -17.23 -8.72
N LEU A 202 -9.31 -18.12 -7.86
CA LEU A 202 -8.22 -17.82 -6.93
C LEU A 202 -6.94 -17.43 -7.68
N THR A 203 -6.54 -18.25 -8.66
CA THR A 203 -5.34 -18.02 -9.47
C THR A 203 -5.46 -16.75 -10.30
N ALA A 204 -6.60 -16.54 -10.96
CA ALA A 204 -6.84 -15.35 -11.77
C ALA A 204 -6.84 -14.07 -10.91
N PHE A 205 -7.46 -14.13 -9.73
CA PHE A 205 -7.50 -13.02 -8.79
C PHE A 205 -6.11 -12.70 -8.24
N TYR A 206 -5.32 -13.72 -7.89
CA TYR A 206 -3.94 -13.52 -7.47
C TYR A 206 -3.08 -12.89 -8.58
N LEU A 207 -3.19 -13.35 -9.83
CA LEU A 207 -2.50 -12.71 -10.97
C LEU A 207 -2.93 -11.26 -11.18
N PHE A 208 -4.22 -10.96 -11.01
CA PHE A 208 -4.73 -9.59 -11.06
C PHE A 208 -4.09 -8.70 -9.98
N ILE A 209 -3.95 -9.19 -8.74
CA ILE A 209 -3.25 -8.47 -7.67
C ILE A 209 -1.79 -8.20 -8.03
N LYS A 210 -1.08 -9.17 -8.65
CA LYS A 210 0.30 -8.95 -9.11
C LYS A 210 0.39 -7.88 -10.19
N VAL A 211 -0.54 -7.87 -11.15
CA VAL A 211 -0.62 -6.80 -12.16
C VAL A 211 -0.87 -5.44 -11.50
N LEU A 212 -1.74 -5.36 -10.48
CA LEU A 212 -1.94 -4.13 -9.71
C LEU A 212 -0.66 -3.65 -9.01
N TYR A 213 0.15 -4.56 -8.44
CA TYR A 213 1.44 -4.19 -7.86
C TYR A 213 2.40 -3.63 -8.90
N VAL A 214 2.51 -4.27 -10.07
CA VAL A 214 3.37 -3.78 -11.17
C VAL A 214 2.91 -2.42 -11.67
N ALA A 215 1.61 -2.26 -11.89
CA ALA A 215 1.02 -0.98 -12.29
C ALA A 215 1.28 0.10 -11.24
N ASN A 216 1.12 -0.22 -9.95
CA ASN A 216 1.45 0.70 -8.87
C ASN A 216 2.92 1.11 -8.93
N CYS A 217 3.86 0.16 -9.00
CA CYS A 217 5.29 0.47 -9.09
C CYS A 217 5.61 1.42 -10.25
N ILE A 218 4.99 1.22 -11.42
CA ILE A 218 5.16 2.11 -12.58
C ILE A 218 4.59 3.50 -12.27
N SER A 219 3.37 3.59 -11.74
CA SER A 219 2.73 4.86 -11.41
C SER A 219 3.53 5.68 -10.40
N GLN A 220 4.20 5.03 -9.43
CA GLN A 220 5.03 5.70 -8.42
C GLN A 220 6.25 6.41 -9.00
N PHE A 221 6.71 6.05 -10.20
CA PHE A 221 7.79 6.81 -10.87
C PHE A 221 7.33 8.14 -11.45
N PHE A 222 6.02 8.32 -11.64
CA PHE A 222 5.43 9.54 -12.21
C PHE A 222 4.81 10.46 -11.16
N ILE A 223 4.73 10.00 -9.90
CA ILE A 223 4.28 10.79 -8.74
C ILE A 223 5.53 11.40 -8.10
#